data_AF-A0A291HSC2-F1
#
_entry.id   AF-A0A291HSC2-F1
#
_cell.length_a   1.000
_cell.length_b   1.000
_cell.length_c   1.000
_cell.angle_alpha   90.00
_cell.angle_beta   90.00
_cell.angle_gamma   90.00
#
_symmetry.space_group_name_H-M   'P 1'
#
loop_
_entity.id
_entity.type
_entity.pdbx_description
1 polymer ?
#
loop_
_entity_poly.entity_id
_entity_poly.type
_entity_poly.pdbx_seq_one_letter_code
_entity_poly.pdbx_strand_id
1 'polypeptide(L)'
;MESYYVSHTLATTDVEAVVAALQGRNAFVTPAHKGCVVVLDEAAESQQPEVVLALGCRLSNELAVPVLVAQNHDDDILLLALCERGWVVDQYNSAPELFEPDPDAEPIGPQGGNAGRLAEAFGSPQTEEIERILRLSSGEEGYLFAYERHFALVKALGISEYGVNTGYKYLAAGEYPAGLEAGQLIRIQADGGQFNENDSL
;
A
#
# COMPACT_ATOMS: atom_id res chain seq x y z
N MET A 1 -1.44 17.15 -9.07
CA MET A 1 -1.18 17.15 -7.62
C MET A 1 -0.43 15.85 -7.40
N GLU A 2 0.86 15.96 -7.16
CA GLU A 2 1.74 14.80 -6.98
C GLU A 2 1.41 14.13 -5.65
N SER A 3 1.33 12.81 -5.67
CA SER A 3 1.01 12.00 -4.50
C SER A 3 2.24 11.31 -3.95
N TYR A 4 2.37 11.31 -2.63
CA TYR A 4 3.47 10.69 -1.92
C TYR A 4 2.91 9.99 -0.70
N TYR A 5 2.83 8.67 -0.74
CA TYR A 5 2.13 7.90 0.27
C TYR A 5 2.72 6.50 0.44
N VAL A 6 2.43 5.92 1.60
CA VAL A 6 2.67 4.51 1.90
C VAL A 6 1.39 3.87 2.39
N SER A 7 1.09 2.67 1.93
CA SER A 7 0.00 1.86 2.45
C SER A 7 0.38 0.40 2.63
N HIS A 8 -0.23 -0.23 3.64
CA HIS A 8 -0.10 -1.66 3.92
C HIS A 8 -1.48 -2.28 3.79
N THR A 9 -1.71 -3.05 2.73
CA THR A 9 -2.98 -3.75 2.50
C THR A 9 -2.85 -5.20 2.95
N LEU A 10 -3.59 -5.56 3.99
CA LEU A 10 -3.59 -6.89 4.59
C LEU A 10 -4.75 -7.70 4.05
N ALA A 11 -4.51 -8.96 3.65
CA ALA A 11 -5.53 -9.90 3.19
C ALA A 11 -6.34 -10.49 4.37
N THR A 12 -7.04 -9.64 5.11
CA THR A 12 -7.90 -10.01 6.24
C THR A 12 -9.12 -9.10 6.31
N THR A 13 -10.16 -9.57 7.00
CA THR A 13 -11.32 -8.75 7.40
C THR A 13 -11.36 -8.47 8.90
N ASP A 14 -10.40 -8.98 9.66
CA ASP A 14 -10.33 -8.82 11.11
C ASP A 14 -9.69 -7.47 11.50
N VAL A 15 -10.52 -6.43 11.49
CA VAL A 15 -10.09 -5.05 11.82
C VAL A 15 -9.58 -4.96 13.26
N GLU A 16 -10.21 -5.67 14.20
CA GLU A 16 -9.82 -5.62 15.62
C GLU A 16 -8.42 -6.20 15.84
N ALA A 17 -8.10 -7.33 15.20
CA ALA A 17 -6.77 -7.90 15.25
C ALA A 17 -5.71 -6.98 14.64
N VAL A 18 -6.04 -6.29 13.53
CA VAL A 18 -5.14 -5.30 12.91
C VAL A 18 -4.88 -4.13 13.87
N VAL A 19 -5.92 -3.59 14.51
CA VAL A 19 -5.79 -2.51 15.50
C VAL A 19 -4.94 -2.97 16.71
N ALA A 20 -5.14 -4.19 17.18
CA ALA A 20 -4.35 -4.75 18.28
C ALA A 20 -2.85 -4.93 17.90
N ALA A 21 -2.55 -5.33 16.66
CA ALA A 21 -1.16 -5.47 16.18
C ALA A 21 -0.43 -4.13 16.01
N LEU A 22 -1.16 -3.01 15.99
CA LEU A 22 -0.65 -1.66 15.81
C LEU A 22 -0.51 -0.86 17.11
N GLN A 23 -0.70 -1.49 18.27
CA GLN A 23 -0.50 -0.82 19.56
C GLN A 23 0.89 -0.16 19.67
N GLY A 24 0.92 1.07 20.18
CA GLY A 24 2.15 1.87 20.28
C GLY A 24 2.56 2.58 18.99
N ARG A 25 1.70 2.60 17.96
CA ARG A 25 1.93 3.33 16.71
C ARG A 25 0.85 4.39 16.48
N ASN A 26 1.20 5.41 15.71
CA ASN A 26 0.23 6.34 15.13
C ASN A 26 -0.14 5.84 13.73
N ALA A 27 -1.40 5.45 13.55
CA ALA A 27 -1.86 4.90 12.29
C ALA A 27 -3.37 5.12 12.12
N PHE A 28 -3.81 5.05 10.87
CA PHE A 28 -5.22 4.88 10.52
C PHE A 28 -5.45 3.46 10.00
N VAL A 29 -6.57 2.87 10.41
CA VAL A 29 -7.03 1.56 9.95
C VAL A 29 -8.39 1.72 9.29
N THR A 30 -8.52 1.22 8.07
CA THR A 30 -9.78 1.26 7.33
C THR A 30 -10.75 0.18 7.82
N PRO A 31 -12.07 0.32 7.57
CA PRO A 31 -12.96 -0.83 7.67
C PRO A 31 -12.50 -1.92 6.68
N ALA A 32 -12.91 -3.16 6.94
CA ALA A 32 -12.71 -4.25 6.00
C ALA A 32 -13.48 -3.97 4.70
N HIS A 33 -12.78 -4.01 3.56
CA HIS A 33 -13.36 -3.80 2.24
C HIS A 33 -12.68 -4.73 1.25
N LYS A 34 -13.48 -5.45 0.45
CA LYS A 34 -13.00 -6.45 -0.53
C LYS A 34 -12.00 -7.46 0.06
N GLY A 35 -12.34 -7.98 1.23
CA GLY A 35 -11.51 -9.00 1.90
C GLY A 35 -10.20 -8.46 2.48
N CYS A 36 -9.99 -7.14 2.50
CA CYS A 36 -8.77 -6.52 2.97
C CYS A 36 -9.01 -5.43 4.01
N VAL A 37 -8.00 -5.17 4.84
CA VAL A 37 -7.87 -4.00 5.71
C VAL A 37 -6.64 -3.22 5.27
N VAL A 38 -6.75 -1.90 5.15
CA VAL A 38 -5.62 -1.03 4.81
C VAL A 38 -5.16 -0.31 6.06
N VAL A 39 -3.85 -0.27 6.26
CA VAL A 39 -3.17 0.48 7.31
C VAL A 39 -2.36 1.60 6.67
N LEU A 40 -2.49 2.79 7.24
CA LEU A 40 -1.76 3.99 6.85
C LEU A 40 -1.01 4.48 8.10
N ASP A 41 0.30 4.22 8.14
CA ASP A 41 1.15 4.40 9.32
C ASP A 41 1.99 5.68 9.23
N GLU A 42 2.04 6.46 10.31
CA GLU A 42 2.74 7.75 10.33
C GLU A 42 4.25 7.61 10.12
N ALA A 43 4.89 6.62 10.75
CA ALA A 43 6.34 6.47 10.63
C ALA A 43 6.75 5.99 9.23
N ALA A 44 5.88 5.21 8.57
CA ALA A 44 6.08 4.73 7.20
C ALA A 44 6.05 5.87 6.17
N GLU A 45 5.46 7.04 6.46
CA GLU A 45 5.50 8.23 5.59
C GLU A 45 6.92 8.75 5.33
N SER A 46 7.92 8.33 6.10
CA SER A 46 9.33 8.62 5.80
C SER A 46 9.86 7.90 4.56
N GLN A 47 9.13 6.90 4.03
CA GLN A 47 9.51 5.99 2.95
C GLN A 47 10.88 5.33 3.10
N GLN A 48 11.38 5.24 4.34
CA GLN A 48 12.58 4.48 4.64
C GLN A 48 12.28 2.99 4.51
N PRO A 49 12.94 2.24 3.62
CA PRO A 49 12.63 0.83 3.37
C PRO A 49 12.61 -0.01 4.64
N GLU A 50 13.51 0.26 5.59
CA GLU A 50 13.60 -0.42 6.88
C GLU A 50 12.39 -0.19 7.78
N VAL A 51 11.71 0.95 7.69
CA VAL A 51 10.49 1.24 8.46
C VAL A 51 9.28 0.63 7.77
N VAL A 52 9.19 0.85 6.46
CA VAL A 52 8.04 0.47 5.64
C VAL A 52 7.91 -1.05 5.53
N LEU A 53 9.01 -1.75 5.22
CA LEU A 53 9.01 -3.20 5.09
C LEU A 53 8.95 -3.91 6.43
N ALA A 54 9.58 -3.35 7.49
CA ALA A 54 9.50 -3.96 8.82
C ALA A 54 8.06 -4.01 9.33
N LEU A 55 7.25 -2.97 9.11
CA LEU A 55 5.84 -2.99 9.49
C LEU A 55 5.06 -4.06 8.70
N GLY A 56 5.22 -4.10 7.37
CA GLY A 56 4.53 -5.08 6.53
C GLY A 56 4.89 -6.53 6.90
N CYS A 57 6.18 -6.81 7.08
CA CYS A 57 6.66 -8.12 7.51
C CYS A 57 6.11 -8.49 8.90
N ARG A 58 6.21 -7.59 9.88
CA ARG A 58 5.70 -7.81 11.24
C ARG A 58 4.22 -8.16 11.23
N LEU A 59 3.39 -7.36 10.55
CA LEU A 59 1.95 -7.60 10.43
C LEU A 59 1.65 -8.94 9.74
N SER A 60 2.38 -9.27 8.67
CA SER A 60 2.19 -10.56 7.97
C SER A 60 2.51 -11.78 8.86
N ASN A 61 3.44 -11.63 9.80
CA ASN A 61 3.81 -12.68 10.75
C ASN A 61 2.80 -12.79 11.90
N GLU A 62 2.49 -11.67 12.56
CA GLU A 62 1.61 -11.64 13.73
C GLU A 62 0.18 -12.07 13.38
N LEU A 63 -0.31 -11.67 12.21
CA LEU A 63 -1.69 -11.93 11.76
C LEU A 63 -1.79 -13.13 10.81
N ALA A 64 -0.66 -13.74 10.43
CA ALA A 64 -0.58 -14.88 9.51
C ALA A 64 -1.31 -14.66 8.16
N VAL A 65 -1.28 -13.44 7.64
CA VAL A 65 -1.89 -13.06 6.36
C VAL A 65 -0.87 -12.37 5.43
N PRO A 66 -1.02 -12.48 4.10
CA PRO A 66 -0.25 -11.66 3.17
C PRO A 66 -0.47 -10.16 3.39
N VAL A 67 0.59 -9.39 3.21
CA VAL A 67 0.55 -7.91 3.25
C VAL A 67 1.23 -7.35 2.01
N LEU A 68 0.48 -6.59 1.22
CA LEU A 68 1.01 -5.79 0.12
C LEU A 68 1.41 -4.43 0.68
N VAL A 69 2.68 -4.10 0.55
CA VAL A 69 3.23 -2.80 0.88
C VAL A 69 3.38 -2.01 -0.40
N ALA A 70 2.78 -0.84 -0.48
CA ALA A 70 2.90 0.06 -1.62
C ALA A 70 3.51 1.40 -1.18
N GLN A 71 4.48 1.87 -1.95
CA GLN A 71 5.08 3.20 -1.79
C GLN A 71 5.01 3.92 -3.12
N ASN A 72 4.42 5.11 -3.11
CA ASN A 72 4.36 5.99 -4.27
C ASN A 72 5.22 7.22 -3.99
N HIS A 73 6.20 7.47 -4.84
CA HIS A 73 7.15 8.56 -4.70
C HIS A 73 6.87 9.63 -5.76
N ASP A 74 6.20 10.70 -5.34
CA ASP A 74 5.84 11.88 -6.16
C ASP A 74 5.19 11.55 -7.51
N ASP A 75 4.42 10.45 -7.57
CA ASP A 75 3.81 9.89 -8.77
C ASP A 75 4.75 9.43 -9.89
N ASP A 76 6.06 9.42 -9.67
CA ASP A 76 7.03 8.92 -10.64
C ASP A 76 7.37 7.45 -10.43
N ILE A 77 7.40 7.01 -9.16
CA ILE A 77 7.86 5.66 -8.78
C ILE A 77 6.81 4.97 -7.90
N LEU A 78 6.36 3.80 -8.34
CA LEU A 78 5.66 2.81 -7.54
C LEU A 78 6.63 1.69 -7.14
N LEU A 79 6.91 1.59 -5.84
CA LEU A 79 7.57 0.44 -5.25
C LEU A 79 6.52 -0.44 -4.56
N LEU A 80 6.61 -1.75 -4.78
CA LEU A 80 5.78 -2.72 -4.06
C LEU A 80 6.64 -3.76 -3.37
N ALA A 81 6.14 -4.30 -2.26
CA ALA A 81 6.65 -5.52 -1.67
C ALA A 81 5.50 -6.39 -1.18
N LEU A 82 5.63 -7.71 -1.39
CA LEU A 82 4.75 -8.69 -0.78
C LEU A 82 5.44 -9.27 0.45
N CYS A 83 4.78 -9.17 1.60
CA CYS A 83 5.23 -9.79 2.84
C CYS A 83 4.38 -11.01 3.18
N GLU A 84 5.01 -12.15 3.45
CA GLU A 84 4.37 -13.37 3.92
C GLU A 84 5.15 -13.95 5.10
N ARG A 85 4.46 -14.26 6.21
CA ARG A 85 5.04 -14.91 7.39
C ARG A 85 6.31 -14.23 7.92
N GLY A 86 6.36 -12.90 7.87
CA GLY A 86 7.51 -12.13 8.37
C GLY A 86 8.62 -11.86 7.38
N TRP A 87 8.47 -12.29 6.12
CA TRP A 87 9.51 -12.15 5.09
C TRP A 87 9.00 -11.36 3.91
N VAL A 88 9.88 -10.52 3.34
CA VAL A 88 9.68 -9.99 1.98
C VAL A 88 9.92 -11.13 1.01
N VAL A 89 8.90 -11.48 0.25
CA VAL A 89 8.92 -12.65 -0.65
C VAL A 89 8.84 -12.27 -2.13
N ASP A 90 8.53 -11.01 -2.41
CA ASP A 90 8.52 -10.41 -3.74
C ASP A 90 8.66 -8.89 -3.62
N GLN A 91 9.27 -8.25 -4.63
CA GLN A 91 9.45 -6.81 -4.70
C GLN A 91 9.31 -6.34 -6.14
N TYR A 92 8.83 -5.11 -6.32
CA TYR A 92 8.62 -4.47 -7.61
C TYR A 92 9.11 -3.02 -7.60
N ASN A 93 9.67 -2.59 -8.73
CA ASN A 93 10.03 -1.20 -8.99
C ASN A 93 9.54 -0.80 -10.39
N SER A 94 8.70 0.23 -10.46
CA SER A 94 8.14 0.75 -11.71
C SER A 94 9.13 1.43 -12.63
N ALA A 95 10.22 1.98 -12.08
CA ALA A 95 11.17 2.84 -12.77
C ALA A 95 12.56 2.75 -12.11
N PRO A 96 13.22 1.58 -12.15
CA PRO A 96 14.53 1.37 -11.52
C PRO A 96 15.62 2.34 -12.04
N GLU A 97 15.53 2.78 -13.29
CA GLU A 97 16.44 3.73 -13.92
C GLU A 97 16.51 5.10 -13.22
N LEU A 98 15.50 5.49 -12.44
CA LEU A 98 15.49 6.79 -11.74
C LEU A 98 16.40 6.81 -10.50
N PHE A 99 16.80 5.65 -9.97
CA PHE A 99 17.71 5.57 -8.82
C PHE A 99 19.18 5.69 -9.22
N GLU A 100 19.53 5.24 -10.43
CA GLU A 100 20.87 5.30 -10.99
C GLU A 100 20.80 5.79 -12.45
N PRO A 101 20.49 7.08 -12.67
CA PRO A 101 20.24 7.60 -14.01
C PRO A 101 21.52 7.60 -14.85
N ASP A 102 21.51 6.78 -15.91
CA ASP A 102 22.51 6.80 -16.99
C ASP A 102 21.82 7.24 -18.29
N PRO A 103 22.13 8.45 -18.81
CA PRO A 103 21.47 8.99 -19.99
C PRO A 103 21.78 8.21 -21.29
N ASP A 104 22.82 7.38 -21.27
CA ASP A 104 23.23 6.57 -22.43
C ASP A 104 22.71 5.12 -22.34
N ALA A 105 22.07 4.73 -21.23
CA ALA A 105 21.52 3.40 -21.04
C ALA A 105 20.13 3.26 -21.68
N GLU A 106 19.88 2.11 -22.31
CA GLU A 106 18.54 1.74 -22.77
C GLU A 106 17.59 1.57 -21.57
N PRO A 107 16.35 2.06 -21.63
CA PRO A 107 15.38 1.87 -20.56
C PRO A 107 15.14 0.38 -20.30
N ILE A 108 15.44 -0.07 -19.08
CA ILE A 108 15.19 -1.46 -18.67
C ILE A 108 13.72 -1.70 -18.29
N GLY A 109 12.96 -0.62 -18.08
CA GLY A 109 11.55 -0.65 -17.70
C GLY A 109 11.31 -1.26 -16.32
N PRO A 110 10.04 -1.49 -15.96
CA PRO A 110 9.69 -2.01 -14.64
C PRO A 110 10.28 -3.39 -14.35
N GLN A 111 10.77 -3.58 -13.13
CA GLN A 111 11.44 -4.81 -12.70
C GLN A 111 10.79 -5.41 -11.46
N GLY A 112 10.95 -6.74 -11.31
CA GLY A 112 10.36 -7.49 -10.20
C GLY A 112 8.84 -7.65 -10.33
N GLY A 113 8.16 -7.97 -9.24
CA GLY A 113 6.72 -8.21 -9.21
C GLY A 113 6.35 -9.52 -9.91
N ASN A 114 5.96 -10.52 -9.14
CA ASN A 114 5.47 -11.80 -9.60
C ASN A 114 3.93 -11.78 -9.61
N ALA A 115 3.33 -11.62 -10.79
CA ALA A 115 1.89 -11.54 -10.95
C ALA A 115 1.16 -12.79 -10.40
N GLY A 116 1.72 -13.98 -10.59
CA GLY A 116 1.15 -15.23 -10.09
C GLY A 116 1.09 -15.25 -8.57
N ARG A 117 2.17 -14.80 -7.92
CA ARG A 117 2.26 -14.74 -6.46
C ARG A 117 1.32 -13.69 -5.85
N LEU A 118 1.25 -12.52 -6.47
CA LEU A 118 0.30 -11.47 -6.05
C LEU A 118 -1.15 -11.93 -6.23
N ALA A 119 -1.45 -12.58 -7.36
CA ALA A 119 -2.76 -13.14 -7.62
C ALA A 119 -3.13 -14.22 -6.59
N GLU A 120 -2.22 -15.14 -6.27
CA GLU A 120 -2.42 -16.17 -5.25
C GLU A 120 -2.65 -15.57 -3.86
N ALA A 121 -1.80 -14.62 -3.44
CA ALA A 121 -1.86 -13.99 -2.13
C ALA A 121 -3.20 -13.29 -1.84
N PHE A 122 -3.85 -12.74 -2.86
CA PHE A 122 -5.11 -12.01 -2.74
C PHE A 122 -6.31 -12.71 -3.40
N GLY A 123 -6.13 -13.95 -3.89
CA GLY A 123 -7.19 -14.74 -4.51
C GLY A 123 -7.73 -14.18 -5.83
N SER A 124 -6.91 -13.43 -6.59
CA SER A 124 -7.31 -12.88 -7.89
C SER A 124 -7.19 -13.92 -9.01
N PRO A 125 -8.18 -14.01 -9.92
CA PRO A 125 -8.06 -14.84 -11.12
C PRO A 125 -7.35 -14.12 -12.29
N GLN A 126 -6.96 -12.85 -12.13
CA GLN A 126 -6.54 -11.97 -13.22
C GLN A 126 -5.02 -11.90 -13.39
N THR A 127 -4.31 -13.04 -13.26
CA THR A 127 -2.83 -13.08 -13.31
C THR A 127 -2.25 -12.42 -14.58
N GLU A 128 -2.86 -12.65 -15.74
CA GLU A 128 -2.39 -12.07 -17.02
C GLU A 128 -2.51 -10.54 -17.04
N GLU A 129 -3.60 -10.01 -16.48
CA GLU A 129 -3.83 -8.57 -16.40
C GLU A 129 -2.89 -7.92 -15.38
N ILE A 130 -2.65 -8.58 -14.24
CA ILE A 130 -1.66 -8.15 -13.25
C ILE A 130 -0.27 -8.09 -13.90
N GLU A 131 0.14 -9.13 -14.62
CA GLU A 131 1.43 -9.15 -15.34
C GLU A 131 1.50 -8.01 -16.35
N ARG A 132 0.45 -7.79 -17.15
CA ARG A 132 0.38 -6.69 -18.11
C ARG A 132 0.58 -5.34 -17.42
N ILE A 133 -0.11 -5.08 -16.32
CA ILE A 133 0.01 -3.82 -15.55
C ILE A 133 1.42 -3.64 -15.00
N LEU A 134 2.04 -4.69 -14.45
CA LEU A 134 3.38 -4.62 -13.88
C LEU A 134 4.45 -4.32 -14.94
N ARG A 135 4.25 -4.76 -16.19
CA ARG A 135 5.24 -4.62 -17.29
C ARG A 135 5.08 -3.36 -18.14
N LEU A 136 3.94 -2.69 -18.07
CA LEU A 136 3.77 -1.42 -18.80
C LEU A 136 4.80 -0.40 -18.33
N SER A 137 5.44 0.27 -19.30
CA SER A 137 6.44 1.31 -19.05
C SER A 137 5.84 2.49 -18.28
N SER A 138 6.71 3.30 -17.67
CA SER A 138 6.34 4.62 -17.17
C SER A 138 6.41 5.64 -18.31
N GLY A 139 5.59 6.69 -18.26
CA GLY A 139 5.54 7.75 -19.27
C GLY A 139 4.48 7.54 -20.37
N GLU A 140 4.68 8.18 -21.52
CA GLU A 140 3.66 8.34 -22.57
C GLU A 140 3.11 7.02 -23.15
N GLU A 141 3.93 5.95 -23.16
CA GLU A 141 3.54 4.64 -23.71
C GLU A 141 2.86 3.73 -22.67
N GLY A 142 2.79 4.16 -21.41
CA GLY A 142 2.22 3.37 -20.32
C GLY A 142 1.56 4.23 -19.25
N TYR A 143 2.02 4.12 -18.00
CA TYR A 143 1.45 4.89 -16.90
C TYR A 143 2.23 6.19 -16.71
N LEU A 144 1.54 7.33 -16.90
CA LEU A 144 2.13 8.65 -16.66
C LEU A 144 2.32 8.89 -15.17
N PHE A 145 1.36 8.46 -14.34
CA PHE A 145 1.44 8.58 -12.89
C PHE A 145 1.44 7.21 -12.21
N ALA A 146 2.33 7.04 -11.23
CA ALA A 146 2.51 5.82 -10.46
C ALA A 146 1.23 5.42 -9.70
N TYR A 147 0.43 6.39 -9.21
CA TYR A 147 -0.84 6.07 -8.55
C TYR A 147 -1.87 5.44 -9.51
N GLU A 148 -1.84 5.76 -10.81
CA GLU A 148 -2.72 5.14 -11.81
C GLU A 148 -2.36 3.67 -12.01
N ARG A 149 -1.06 3.35 -12.01
CA ARG A 149 -0.57 1.97 -12.03
C ARG A 149 -1.02 1.23 -10.77
N HIS A 150 -0.85 1.85 -9.61
CA HIS A 150 -1.29 1.27 -8.34
C HIS A 150 -2.81 1.03 -8.34
N PHE A 151 -3.61 1.99 -8.82
CA PHE A 151 -5.05 1.87 -8.93
C PHE A 151 -5.46 0.70 -9.84
N ALA A 152 -4.85 0.59 -11.03
CA ALA A 152 -5.11 -0.53 -11.94
C ALA A 152 -4.76 -1.87 -11.30
N LEU A 153 -3.63 -1.93 -10.58
CA LEU A 153 -3.18 -3.13 -9.90
C LEU A 153 -4.14 -3.59 -8.80
N VAL A 154 -4.60 -2.68 -7.92
CA VAL A 154 -5.56 -3.06 -6.86
C VAL A 154 -6.90 -3.51 -7.44
N LYS A 155 -7.33 -2.93 -8.57
CA LYS A 155 -8.53 -3.37 -9.31
C LYS A 155 -8.36 -4.78 -9.86
N ALA A 156 -7.22 -5.07 -10.49
CA ALA A 156 -6.91 -6.40 -11.02
C ALA A 156 -6.79 -7.45 -9.90
N LEU A 157 -6.18 -7.09 -8.77
CA LEU A 157 -6.11 -7.93 -7.58
C LEU A 157 -7.47 -8.12 -6.89
N GLY A 158 -8.45 -7.26 -7.16
CA GLY A 158 -9.76 -7.31 -6.52
C GLY A 158 -9.75 -6.86 -5.05
N ILE A 159 -8.76 -6.06 -4.65
CA ILE A 159 -8.58 -5.57 -3.27
C ILE A 159 -9.07 -4.13 -3.10
N SER A 160 -9.04 -3.63 -1.87
CA SER A 160 -9.51 -2.28 -1.53
C SER A 160 -8.69 -1.18 -2.21
N GLU A 161 -9.35 -0.15 -2.73
CA GLU A 161 -8.70 1.03 -3.29
C GLU A 161 -8.29 2.07 -2.23
N TYR A 162 -8.65 1.89 -0.96
CA TYR A 162 -8.38 2.88 0.10
C TYR A 162 -6.89 3.13 0.37
N GLY A 163 -6.00 2.23 -0.09
CA GLY A 163 -4.55 2.39 0.01
C GLY A 163 -3.91 3.13 -1.17
N VAL A 164 -4.70 3.59 -2.15
CA VAL A 164 -4.21 4.26 -3.35
C VAL A 164 -4.41 5.76 -3.23
N ASN A 165 -3.37 6.53 -3.59
CA ASN A 165 -3.40 8.00 -3.58
C ASN A 165 -3.82 8.59 -2.22
N THR A 166 -3.51 7.87 -1.14
CA THR A 166 -3.83 8.27 0.24
C THR A 166 -2.79 7.66 1.17
N GLY A 167 -2.26 8.52 2.03
CA GLY A 167 -1.30 8.21 3.09
C GLY A 167 -1.80 8.73 4.43
N TYR A 168 -1.06 8.46 5.51
CA TYR A 168 -1.39 8.94 6.86
C TYR A 168 -1.54 10.46 6.89
N LYS A 169 -0.64 11.20 6.25
CA LYS A 169 -0.64 12.68 6.27
C LYS A 169 -1.89 13.29 5.63
N TYR A 170 -2.45 12.64 4.61
CA TYR A 170 -3.66 13.08 3.91
C TYR A 170 -4.89 12.91 4.81
N LEU A 171 -5.04 11.72 5.41
CA LEU A 171 -6.11 11.48 6.38
C LEU A 171 -6.00 12.41 7.60
N ALA A 172 -4.79 12.65 8.10
CA ALA A 172 -4.56 13.59 9.20
C ALA A 172 -4.93 15.05 8.84
N ALA A 173 -4.88 15.40 7.55
CA ALA A 173 -5.33 16.68 7.02
C ALA A 173 -6.85 16.73 6.69
N GLY A 174 -7.57 15.62 6.89
CA GLY A 174 -9.00 15.51 6.57
C GLY A 174 -9.30 15.23 5.09
N GLU A 175 -8.30 14.75 4.33
CA GLU A 175 -8.46 14.33 2.95
C GLU A 175 -8.73 12.83 2.88
N TYR A 176 -9.96 12.44 2.56
CA TYR A 176 -10.40 11.04 2.55
C TYR A 176 -10.51 10.48 1.13
N PRO A 177 -10.12 9.22 0.90
CA PRO A 177 -10.30 8.57 -0.40
C PRO A 177 -11.79 8.38 -0.69
N ALA A 178 -12.13 8.32 -1.97
CA ALA A 178 -13.52 8.17 -2.40
C ALA A 178 -14.17 6.92 -1.79
N GLY A 179 -15.36 7.10 -1.21
CA GLY A 179 -16.12 6.02 -0.57
C GLY A 179 -15.62 5.64 0.83
N LEU A 180 -14.75 6.45 1.44
CA LEU A 180 -14.38 6.34 2.85
C LEU A 180 -14.71 7.64 3.58
N GLU A 181 -15.42 7.54 4.69
CA GLU A 181 -15.79 8.67 5.54
C GLU A 181 -14.99 8.64 6.85
N ALA A 182 -14.79 9.82 7.47
CA ALA A 182 -14.01 9.98 8.70
C ALA A 182 -14.44 9.01 9.82
N GLY A 183 -15.75 8.92 10.08
CA GLY A 183 -16.30 8.07 11.15
C GLY A 183 -16.18 6.56 10.91
N GLN A 184 -15.65 6.13 9.75
CA GLN A 184 -15.38 4.73 9.46
C GLN A 184 -13.93 4.33 9.77
N LEU A 185 -13.04 5.29 9.94
CA LEU A 185 -11.62 5.06 10.23
C LEU A 185 -11.39 4.86 11.72
N ILE A 186 -10.52 3.91 12.06
CA ILE A 186 -10.00 3.78 13.42
C ILE A 186 -8.65 4.48 13.46
N ARG A 187 -8.55 5.54 14.25
CA ARG A 187 -7.28 6.21 14.54
C ARG A 187 -6.62 5.56 15.76
N ILE A 188 -5.39 5.12 15.59
CA ILE A 188 -4.53 4.61 16.66
C ILE A 188 -3.55 5.71 17.02
N GLN A 189 -3.37 5.93 18.32
CA GLN A 189 -2.38 6.85 18.85
C GLN A 189 -1.40 6.07 19.73
N ALA A 190 -0.10 6.34 19.57
CA ALA A 190 0.96 5.68 20.31
C ALA A 190 0.83 5.84 21.83
N ASP A 191 0.12 6.88 22.29
CA ASP A 191 -0.06 7.23 23.69
C ASP A 191 -1.38 6.70 24.33
N GLY A 192 -2.09 5.78 23.66
CA GLY A 192 -3.21 5.05 24.26
C GLY A 192 -4.53 5.81 24.43
N GLY A 193 -4.68 6.98 23.80
CA GLY A 193 -5.95 7.70 23.73
C GLY A 193 -6.86 7.14 22.65
N GLN A 194 -7.78 6.23 22.99
CA GLN A 194 -8.94 5.99 22.14
C GLN A 194 -9.85 7.23 22.19
N PHE A 195 -9.80 8.08 21.17
CA PHE A 195 -10.83 9.09 20.93
C PHE A 195 -11.92 8.46 20.08
N ASN A 196 -13.10 8.24 20.67
CA ASN A 196 -14.31 8.07 19.88
C ASN A 196 -14.80 9.46 19.46
N GLU A 197 -14.90 9.73 18.16
CA GLU A 197 -15.40 11.01 17.61
C GLU A 197 -16.87 11.34 17.97
N ASN A 198 -17.53 10.52 18.81
CA ASN A 198 -18.89 10.75 19.27
C ASN A 198 -19.01 11.60 20.55
N ASP A 199 -17.90 12.12 21.11
CA ASP A 199 -17.92 12.90 22.38
C ASP A 199 -17.98 14.42 22.18
N SER A 200 -18.47 14.92 21.04
CA SER A 200 -18.72 16.36 20.83
C SER A 200 -20.19 16.64 20.53
N LEU A 201 -20.98 16.79 21.60
CA LEU A 201 -22.25 17.53 21.62
C LEU A 201 -22.20 18.62 22.68
#